data_AF-A0A942B5W1-F1
#
_entry.id   AF-A0A942B5W1-F1
#
_cell.length_a   1.000
_cell.length_b   1.000
_cell.length_c   1.000
_cell.angle_alpha   90.00
_cell.angle_beta   90.00
_cell.angle_gamma   90.00
#
_symmetry.space_group_name_H-M   'P 1'
#
loop_
_entity.id
_entity.type
_entity.pdbx_description
1 polymer ?
#
loop_
_entity_poly.entity_id
_entity_poly.type
_entity_poly.pdbx_seq_one_letter_code
_entity_poly.pdbx_strand_id
1 'polypeptide(L)'
;MWCIAPSWAPHAQHIAVEFVHPVIVGKKALPAVALAGPDLLGNVRVSARAGDIVVAVAGADDRDVASVMRRAAAWGVTSVWIGNGARPAPGAADHVLWLDDPDPRMPATGQFVLLYHLLWELTHVCFEHPGLLTPAPQDCTDTVCITCSDEGRPGEVIADDGAGTARVRTATGTEPVMTALIGPLRPGELILVHAGMAIAKIDEDQ
;
A
#
# COMPACT_ATOMS: atom_id res chain seq x y z
N MET A 1 -1.03 5.55 9.45
CA MET A 1 -1.16 5.97 8.04
C MET A 1 0.09 6.70 7.59
N TRP A 2 0.58 6.39 6.39
CA TRP A 2 1.75 7.02 5.78
C TRP A 2 1.32 7.77 4.52
N CYS A 3 1.61 9.06 4.44
CA CYS A 3 1.21 9.92 3.33
C CYS A 3 2.43 10.27 2.48
N ILE A 4 2.34 10.08 1.17
CA ILE A 4 3.44 10.36 0.23
C ILE A 4 2.94 11.20 -0.95
N ALA A 5 3.72 12.22 -1.32
CA ALA A 5 3.41 13.07 -2.47
C ALA A 5 4.71 13.66 -3.01
N PRO A 6 5.58 12.85 -3.66
CA PRO A 6 6.97 13.25 -4.00
C PRO A 6 7.04 14.54 -4.80
N SER A 7 6.15 14.70 -5.78
CA SER A 7 6.10 15.90 -6.63
C SER A 7 5.29 17.06 -6.02
N TRP A 8 4.50 16.80 -4.97
CA TRP A 8 3.58 17.77 -4.36
C TRP A 8 3.50 17.59 -2.83
N ALA A 9 4.64 17.73 -2.16
CA ALA A 9 4.78 17.51 -0.71
C ALA A 9 3.69 18.14 0.18
N PRO A 10 3.14 19.35 -0.13
CA PRO A 10 2.05 19.92 0.66
C PRO A 10 0.81 19.01 0.78
N HIS A 11 0.48 18.19 -0.24
CA HIS A 11 -0.67 17.27 -0.15
C HIS A 11 -0.47 16.19 0.91
N ALA A 12 0.71 15.57 0.97
CA ALA A 12 1.01 14.58 1.99
C ALA A 12 0.98 15.19 3.41
N GLN A 13 1.51 16.41 3.55
CA GLN A 13 1.50 17.15 4.81
C GLN A 13 0.08 17.51 5.25
N HIS A 14 -0.76 17.94 4.30
CA HIS A 14 -2.16 18.28 4.53
C HIS A 14 -2.94 17.06 5.04
N ILE A 15 -2.85 15.93 4.34
CA ILE A 15 -3.51 14.69 4.77
C ILE A 15 -3.03 14.30 6.17
N ALA A 16 -1.72 14.31 6.43
CA ALA A 16 -1.20 13.93 7.73
C ALA A 16 -1.69 14.85 8.86
N VAL A 17 -1.64 16.17 8.67
CA VAL A 17 -2.02 17.12 9.73
C VAL A 17 -3.51 17.04 10.07
N GLU A 18 -4.38 16.81 9.09
CA GLU A 18 -5.83 16.74 9.33
C GLU A 18 -6.25 15.48 10.10
N PHE A 19 -5.53 14.38 9.92
CA PHE A 19 -5.75 13.18 10.73
C PHE A 19 -5.19 13.34 12.14
N VAL A 20 -4.03 13.98 12.32
CA VAL A 20 -3.41 14.18 13.65
C VAL A 20 -4.10 15.28 14.46
N HIS A 21 -4.53 16.36 13.82
CA HIS A 21 -5.16 17.53 14.42
C HIS A 21 -6.50 17.82 13.73
N PRO A 22 -7.54 17.00 13.95
CA PRO A 22 -8.82 17.22 13.31
C PRO A 22 -9.42 18.56 13.75
N VAL A 23 -9.80 19.39 12.78
CA VAL A 23 -10.30 20.76 13.02
C VAL A 23 -11.69 20.77 13.68
N ILE A 24 -12.42 19.66 13.62
CA ILE A 24 -13.75 19.53 14.23
C ILE A 24 -13.61 19.12 15.69
N VAL A 25 -14.16 19.96 16.58
CA VAL A 25 -14.19 19.72 18.03
C VAL A 25 -14.79 18.36 18.35
N GLY A 26 -14.07 17.55 19.14
CA GLY A 26 -14.52 16.24 19.60
C GLY A 26 -14.15 15.07 18.67
N LYS A 27 -13.64 15.32 17.46
CA LYS A 27 -13.13 14.24 16.60
C LYS A 27 -11.83 13.65 17.15
N LYS A 28 -11.68 12.33 16.98
CA LYS A 28 -10.51 11.58 17.45
C LYS A 28 -9.29 11.86 16.57
N ALA A 29 -8.16 12.20 17.18
CA ALA A 29 -6.88 12.25 16.47
C ALA A 29 -6.44 10.83 16.06
N LEU A 30 -5.95 10.70 14.82
CA LEU A 30 -5.52 9.45 14.21
C LEU A 30 -4.05 9.55 13.76
N PRO A 31 -3.25 8.48 13.93
CA PRO A 31 -1.82 8.52 13.62
C PRO A 31 -1.58 8.58 12.10
N ALA A 32 -1.06 9.71 11.64
CA ALA A 32 -0.67 9.94 10.26
C ALA A 32 0.67 10.67 10.18
N VAL A 33 1.50 10.30 9.20
CA VAL A 33 2.82 10.90 8.97
C VAL A 33 3.01 11.16 7.49
N ALA A 34 3.44 12.36 7.14
CA ALA A 34 3.90 12.68 5.78
C ALA A 34 5.37 12.27 5.64
N LEU A 35 5.65 11.36 4.71
CA LEU A 35 7.02 10.96 4.37
C LEU A 35 7.49 11.76 3.16
N ALA A 36 8.71 12.27 3.25
CA ALA A 36 9.37 13.05 2.21
C ALA A 36 10.87 12.74 2.18
N GLY A 37 11.55 13.15 1.12
CA GLY A 37 12.99 12.97 0.95
C GLY A 37 13.35 12.15 -0.29
N PRO A 38 14.65 12.02 -0.58
CA PRO A 38 15.14 11.47 -1.84
C PRO A 38 15.03 9.95 -1.96
N ASP A 39 14.92 9.21 -0.85
CA ASP A 39 14.71 7.76 -0.84
C ASP A 39 13.30 7.44 -0.31
N LEU A 40 12.28 7.74 -1.14
CA LEU A 40 10.89 7.55 -0.75
C LEU A 40 10.59 6.07 -0.46
N LEU A 41 11.08 5.17 -1.32
CA LEU A 41 10.86 3.74 -1.18
C LEU A 41 11.46 3.21 0.13
N GLY A 42 12.72 3.54 0.42
CA GLY A 42 13.38 3.12 1.66
C GLY A 42 12.68 3.66 2.91
N ASN A 43 12.25 4.93 2.87
CA ASN A 43 11.50 5.57 3.95
C ASN A 43 10.16 4.86 4.23
N VAL A 44 9.39 4.53 3.19
CA VAL A 44 8.14 3.78 3.38
C VAL A 44 8.44 2.36 3.88
N ARG A 45 9.43 1.69 3.28
CA ARG A 45 9.79 0.30 3.61
C ARG A 45 10.16 0.11 5.08
N VAL A 46 10.91 1.04 5.67
CA VAL A 46 11.31 0.97 7.09
C VAL A 46 10.19 1.41 8.04
N SER A 47 9.29 2.28 7.57
CA SER A 47 8.23 2.85 8.40
C SER A 47 7.00 1.96 8.49
N ALA A 48 6.56 1.44 7.33
CA ALA A 48 5.29 0.73 7.22
C ALA A 48 5.35 -0.69 7.78
N ARG A 49 4.27 -1.09 8.45
CA ARG A 49 4.04 -2.43 9.01
C ARG A 49 2.74 -3.01 8.48
N ALA A 50 2.58 -4.32 8.61
CA ALA A 50 1.33 -4.99 8.24
C ALA A 50 0.14 -4.38 9.03
N GLY A 51 -0.96 -4.10 8.33
CA GLY A 51 -2.12 -3.40 8.86
C GLY A 51 -2.05 -1.87 8.76
N ASP A 52 -0.92 -1.31 8.33
CA ASP A 52 -0.86 0.12 7.99
C ASP A 52 -1.53 0.41 6.64
N ILE A 53 -1.75 1.69 6.39
CA ILE A 53 -2.21 2.24 5.12
C ILE A 53 -1.20 3.25 4.58
N VAL A 54 -0.93 3.18 3.28
CA VAL A 54 -0.17 4.19 2.52
C VAL A 54 -1.14 4.93 1.61
N VAL A 55 -1.16 6.26 1.71
CA VAL A 55 -1.92 7.15 0.83
C VAL A 55 -0.94 7.95 0.00
N ALA A 56 -0.97 7.80 -1.32
CA ALA A 56 -0.14 8.54 -2.25
C ALA A 56 -0.91 9.56 -3.08
N VAL A 57 -0.31 10.71 -3.31
CA VAL A 57 -0.78 11.71 -4.28
C VAL A 57 0.32 11.92 -5.32
N ALA A 58 0.15 11.33 -6.51
CA ALA A 58 1.15 11.34 -7.58
C ALA A 58 0.51 11.00 -8.94
N GLY A 59 1.17 11.40 -10.04
CA GLY A 59 0.83 10.91 -11.39
C GLY A 59 1.13 9.41 -11.52
N ALA A 60 0.44 8.73 -12.43
CA ALA A 60 0.56 7.27 -12.61
C ALA A 60 1.95 6.81 -13.10
N ASP A 61 2.73 7.73 -13.66
CA ASP A 61 4.09 7.54 -14.16
C ASP A 61 5.18 7.78 -13.09
N ASP A 62 4.79 8.16 -11.87
CA ASP A 62 5.72 8.34 -10.76
C ASP A 62 6.31 6.98 -10.32
N ARG A 63 7.58 6.76 -10.65
CA ARG A 63 8.26 5.47 -10.46
C ARG A 63 8.42 5.09 -8.99
N ASP A 64 8.62 6.07 -8.10
CA ASP A 64 8.81 5.79 -6.68
C ASP A 64 7.49 5.38 -6.03
N VAL A 65 6.40 6.09 -6.36
CA VAL A 65 5.06 5.70 -5.91
C VAL A 65 4.67 4.34 -6.47
N ALA A 66 4.87 4.09 -7.77
CA ALA A 66 4.60 2.79 -8.37
C ALA A 66 5.40 1.66 -7.68
N SER A 67 6.67 1.91 -7.34
CA SER A 67 7.52 0.95 -6.63
C SER A 67 7.03 0.63 -5.20
N VAL A 68 6.48 1.64 -4.50
CA VAL A 68 5.82 1.46 -3.20
C VAL A 68 4.54 0.65 -3.34
N MET A 69 3.67 0.98 -4.30
CA MET A 69 2.37 0.30 -4.44
C MET A 69 2.53 -1.18 -4.80
N ARG A 70 3.48 -1.52 -5.69
CA ARG A 70 3.79 -2.92 -6.01
C ARG A 70 4.20 -3.76 -4.79
N ARG A 71 4.82 -3.13 -3.78
CA ARG A 71 5.29 -3.81 -2.57
C ARG A 71 4.27 -3.80 -1.44
N ALA A 72 3.20 -3.01 -1.53
CA ALA A 72 2.22 -2.82 -0.47
C ALA A 72 1.63 -4.16 0.00
N ALA A 73 1.23 -5.03 -0.94
CA ALA A 73 0.71 -6.36 -0.63
C ALA A 73 1.74 -7.23 0.11
N ALA A 74 3.00 -7.26 -0.35
CA ALA A 74 4.08 -7.98 0.33
C ALA A 74 4.40 -7.42 1.73
N TRP A 75 4.07 -6.16 1.98
CA TRP A 75 4.23 -5.52 3.29
C TRP A 75 3.00 -5.66 4.19
N GLY A 76 1.88 -6.19 3.66
CA GLY A 76 0.59 -6.24 4.36
C GLY A 76 -0.02 -4.85 4.56
N VAL A 77 0.29 -3.90 3.68
CA VAL A 77 -0.13 -2.50 3.75
C VAL A 77 -1.23 -2.26 2.74
N THR A 78 -2.33 -1.62 3.17
CA THR A 78 -3.37 -1.16 2.26
C THR A 78 -2.90 0.08 1.50
N SER A 79 -3.11 0.11 0.20
CA SER A 79 -2.62 1.16 -0.70
C SER A 79 -3.77 1.99 -1.29
N VAL A 80 -3.67 3.31 -1.15
CA VAL A 80 -4.57 4.28 -1.79
C VAL A 80 -3.75 5.20 -2.68
N TRP A 81 -4.10 5.31 -3.95
CA TRP A 81 -3.42 6.20 -4.90
C TRP A 81 -4.40 7.22 -5.48
N ILE A 82 -4.10 8.49 -5.25
CA ILE A 82 -4.83 9.67 -5.73
C ILE A 82 -4.01 10.34 -6.84
N GLY A 83 -4.66 10.68 -7.95
CA GLY A 83 -4.03 11.39 -9.06
C GLY A 83 -5.01 11.75 -10.18
N ASN A 84 -4.47 12.17 -11.32
CA ASN A 84 -5.27 12.61 -12.46
C ASN A 84 -4.64 12.25 -13.81
N GLY A 85 -5.45 12.34 -14.88
CA GLY A 85 -5.04 12.07 -16.25
C GLY A 85 -4.98 10.56 -16.55
N ALA A 86 -3.90 10.09 -17.18
CA ALA A 86 -3.74 8.67 -17.48
C ALA A 86 -3.76 7.84 -16.19
N ARG A 87 -4.70 6.90 -16.09
CA ARG A 87 -4.90 6.06 -14.91
C ARG A 87 -3.79 5.00 -14.80
N PRO A 88 -3.32 4.64 -13.59
CA PRO A 88 -2.45 3.48 -13.42
C PRO A 88 -3.16 2.19 -13.86
N ALA A 89 -2.37 1.15 -14.15
CA ALA A 89 -2.89 -0.15 -14.55
C ALA A 89 -3.86 -0.73 -13.50
N PRO A 90 -4.88 -1.51 -13.90
CA PRO A 90 -5.75 -2.20 -12.96
C PRO A 90 -4.93 -3.03 -11.97
N GLY A 91 -5.24 -2.94 -10.67
CA GLY A 91 -4.49 -3.65 -9.63
C GLY A 91 -3.18 -2.99 -9.19
N ALA A 92 -2.83 -1.82 -9.73
CA ALA A 92 -1.63 -1.09 -9.31
C ALA A 92 -1.67 -0.59 -7.85
N ALA A 93 -2.86 -0.52 -7.23
CA ALA A 93 -3.09 -0.27 -5.81
C ALA A 93 -4.45 -0.86 -5.41
N ASP A 94 -4.69 -1.07 -4.11
CA ASP A 94 -5.97 -1.58 -3.59
C ASP A 94 -7.12 -0.62 -3.90
N HIS A 95 -6.84 0.69 -3.81
CA HIS A 95 -7.80 1.75 -4.09
C HIS A 95 -7.17 2.84 -4.96
N VAL A 96 -7.80 3.15 -6.09
CA VAL A 96 -7.37 4.20 -7.01
C VAL A 96 -8.47 5.26 -7.13
N LEU A 97 -8.22 6.45 -6.57
CA LEU A 97 -9.11 7.61 -6.61
C LEU A 97 -8.60 8.58 -7.68
N TRP A 98 -9.21 8.59 -8.86
CA TRP A 98 -8.63 9.23 -10.04
C TRP A 98 -9.57 10.25 -10.68
N LEU A 99 -9.00 11.36 -11.14
CA LEU A 99 -9.69 12.38 -11.93
C LEU A 99 -9.28 12.26 -13.40
N ASP A 100 -10.24 12.23 -14.31
CA ASP A 100 -9.94 11.98 -15.73
C ASP A 100 -9.26 13.17 -16.45
N ASP A 101 -9.39 14.39 -15.91
CA ASP A 101 -8.83 15.60 -16.51
C ASP A 101 -7.29 15.59 -16.42
N PRO A 102 -6.56 15.64 -17.56
CA PRO A 102 -5.11 15.57 -17.61
C PRO A 102 -4.42 16.92 -17.36
N ASP A 103 -5.14 17.98 -16.97
CA ASP A 103 -4.53 19.30 -16.70
C ASP A 103 -3.37 19.17 -15.69
N PRO A 104 -2.13 19.55 -16.05
CA PRO A 104 -0.99 19.47 -15.13
C PRO A 104 -1.15 20.41 -13.92
N ARG A 105 -2.08 21.36 -13.98
CA ARG A 105 -2.43 22.24 -12.84
C ARG A 105 -3.41 21.58 -11.87
N MET A 106 -3.95 20.39 -12.16
CA MET A 106 -4.91 19.67 -11.31
C MET A 106 -4.53 19.63 -9.83
N PRO A 107 -3.25 19.35 -9.45
CA PRO A 107 -2.85 19.32 -8.05
C PRO A 107 -3.06 20.65 -7.30
N ALA A 108 -3.14 21.77 -8.00
CA ALA A 108 -3.33 23.11 -7.43
C ALA A 108 -4.78 23.62 -7.51
N THR A 109 -5.71 22.87 -8.12
CA THR A 109 -7.11 23.30 -8.29
C THR A 109 -7.96 23.12 -7.03
N GLY A 110 -7.49 22.31 -6.06
CA GLY A 110 -8.25 21.90 -4.89
C GLY A 110 -9.06 20.61 -5.06
N GLN A 111 -9.10 20.01 -6.25
CA GLN A 111 -9.87 18.76 -6.45
C GLN A 111 -9.28 17.57 -5.68
N PHE A 112 -7.95 17.45 -5.58
CA PHE A 112 -7.34 16.45 -4.69
C PHE A 112 -7.69 16.69 -3.23
N VAL A 113 -7.75 17.96 -2.81
CA VAL A 113 -8.19 18.34 -1.45
C VAL A 113 -9.57 17.80 -1.16
N LEU A 114 -10.50 17.99 -2.08
CA LEU A 114 -11.85 17.45 -1.96
C LEU A 114 -11.85 15.92 -1.82
N LEU A 115 -11.07 15.20 -2.62
CA LEU A 115 -11.01 13.72 -2.56
C LEU A 115 -10.53 13.22 -1.20
N TYR A 116 -9.41 13.74 -0.69
CA TYR A 116 -8.90 13.28 0.61
C TYR A 116 -9.67 13.87 1.79
N HIS A 117 -10.39 14.99 1.64
CA HIS A 117 -11.37 15.48 2.63
C HIS A 117 -12.57 14.55 2.74
N LEU A 118 -13.08 14.02 1.63
CA LEU A 118 -14.13 13.00 1.68
C LEU A 118 -13.64 11.73 2.39
N LEU A 119 -12.41 11.27 2.11
CA LEU A 119 -11.81 10.15 2.83
C LEU A 119 -11.70 10.43 4.34
N TRP A 120 -11.24 11.63 4.70
CA TRP A 120 -11.14 12.07 6.09
C TRP A 120 -12.51 12.10 6.78
N GLU A 121 -13.52 12.70 6.15
CA GLU A 121 -14.87 12.83 6.70
C GLU A 121 -15.51 11.46 6.90
N LEU A 122 -15.46 10.60 5.89
CA LEU A 122 -16.00 9.23 5.96
C LEU A 122 -15.31 8.41 7.05
N THR A 123 -14.00 8.57 7.23
CA THR A 123 -13.28 7.89 8.32
C THR A 123 -13.86 8.27 9.68
N HIS A 124 -14.10 9.56 9.91
CA HIS A 124 -14.70 10.03 11.17
C HIS A 124 -16.15 9.61 11.33
N VAL A 125 -16.93 9.58 10.26
CA VAL A 125 -18.30 9.04 10.27
C VAL A 125 -18.29 7.59 10.74
N CYS A 126 -17.38 6.75 10.23
CA CYS A 126 -17.26 5.35 10.67
C CYS A 126 -16.91 5.22 12.16
N PHE A 127 -16.05 6.11 12.70
CA PHE A 127 -15.75 6.11 14.15
C PHE A 127 -16.91 6.61 15.01
N GLU A 128 -17.74 7.52 14.51
CA GLU A 128 -18.95 8.00 15.20
C GLU A 128 -20.11 7.00 15.12
N HIS A 129 -20.09 6.13 14.11
CA HIS A 129 -21.07 5.08 13.91
C HIS A 129 -20.40 3.69 13.90
N PRO A 130 -19.93 3.16 15.05
CA PRO A 130 -19.21 1.88 15.11
C PRO A 130 -19.99 0.68 14.54
N GLY A 131 -21.32 0.78 14.45
CA GLY A 131 -22.16 -0.24 13.78
C GLY A 131 -21.80 -0.43 12.31
N LEU A 132 -21.25 0.59 11.63
CA LEU A 132 -20.73 0.49 10.27
C LEU A 132 -19.44 -0.32 10.17
N LEU A 133 -18.70 -0.43 11.28
CA LEU A 133 -17.44 -1.19 11.37
C LEU A 133 -17.64 -2.64 11.81
N THR A 134 -18.88 -3.02 12.14
CA THR A 134 -19.19 -4.41 12.48
C THR A 134 -19.36 -5.17 11.17
N PRO A 135 -18.46 -6.12 10.84
CA PRO A 135 -18.64 -6.92 9.64
C PRO A 135 -19.98 -7.64 9.73
N ALA A 136 -20.73 -7.66 8.61
CA ALA A 136 -21.88 -8.54 8.51
C ALA A 136 -21.42 -9.98 8.81
N PRO A 137 -22.22 -10.81 9.50
CA PRO A 137 -21.84 -12.19 9.75
C PRO A 137 -21.52 -12.84 8.42
N GLN A 138 -20.23 -13.08 8.19
CA GLN A 138 -19.75 -13.77 7.03
C GLN A 138 -19.99 -15.25 7.33
N ASP A 139 -20.87 -15.89 6.56
CA ASP A 139 -21.02 -17.35 6.58
C ASP A 139 -19.71 -17.95 6.07
N CYS A 140 -18.72 -18.07 6.95
CA CYS A 140 -17.43 -18.68 6.66
C CYS A 140 -17.65 -20.17 6.38
N THR A 141 -17.61 -20.55 5.12
CA THR A 141 -17.42 -21.95 4.69
C THR A 141 -15.95 -22.36 4.83
N ASP A 142 -15.35 -22.15 6.00
CA ASP A 142 -13.93 -22.42 6.30
C ASP A 142 -13.66 -23.92 6.46
N THR A 143 -13.91 -24.66 5.38
CA THR A 143 -13.48 -26.06 5.24
C THR A 143 -12.52 -26.20 4.06
N VAL A 144 -11.66 -25.20 3.84
CA VAL A 144 -10.53 -25.33 2.90
C VAL A 144 -9.27 -25.63 3.71
N CYS A 145 -8.71 -26.81 3.49
CA CYS A 145 -7.42 -27.18 4.04
C CYS A 145 -6.35 -26.22 3.50
N ILE A 146 -5.57 -25.59 4.38
CA ILE A 146 -4.46 -24.69 4.01
C ILE A 146 -3.44 -25.36 3.07
N THR A 147 -3.35 -26.69 3.09
CA THR A 147 -2.49 -27.50 2.21
C THR A 147 -3.05 -27.66 0.78
N CYS A 148 -4.34 -27.37 0.57
CA CYS A 148 -5.04 -27.42 -0.72
C CYS A 148 -5.52 -26.03 -1.18
N SER A 149 -5.14 -24.97 -0.48
CA SER A 149 -5.44 -23.59 -0.88
C SER A 149 -4.46 -23.20 -1.98
N ASP A 150 -4.95 -22.91 -3.19
CA ASP A 150 -4.16 -22.37 -4.32
C ASP A 150 -3.74 -20.90 -4.07
N GLU A 151 -3.41 -20.54 -2.83
CA GLU A 151 -3.08 -19.17 -2.44
C GLU A 151 -1.59 -18.92 -2.65
N GLY A 152 -1.30 -17.96 -3.55
CA GLY A 152 0.01 -17.38 -3.72
C GLY A 152 0.10 -16.04 -3.00
N ARG A 153 1.06 -15.89 -2.09
CA ARG A 153 1.28 -14.67 -1.32
C ARG A 153 2.45 -13.87 -1.90
N PRO A 154 2.29 -12.57 -2.20
CA PRO A 154 3.42 -11.73 -2.58
C PRO A 154 4.44 -11.63 -1.44
N GLY A 155 5.72 -11.64 -1.80
CA GLY A 155 6.83 -11.44 -0.89
C GLY A 155 7.93 -10.57 -1.48
N GLU A 156 8.59 -9.78 -0.65
CA GLU A 156 9.78 -9.00 -1.00
C GLU A 156 11.03 -9.68 -0.43
N VAL A 157 12.01 -9.96 -1.28
CA VAL A 157 13.28 -10.56 -0.87
C VAL A 157 14.06 -9.54 -0.02
N ILE A 158 14.43 -9.93 1.20
CA ILE A 158 15.28 -9.13 2.08
C ILE A 158 16.75 -9.47 1.84
N ALA A 159 17.07 -10.77 1.81
CA ALA A 159 18.42 -11.28 1.64
C ALA A 159 18.38 -12.70 1.08
N ASP A 160 19.38 -13.06 0.28
CA ASP A 160 19.66 -14.45 -0.08
C ASP A 160 20.52 -15.06 1.03
N ASP A 161 20.02 -16.12 1.68
CA ASP A 161 20.75 -16.81 2.75
C ASP A 161 21.70 -17.88 2.17
N GLY A 162 21.68 -18.09 0.86
CA GLY A 162 22.41 -19.15 0.17
C GLY A 162 21.68 -20.49 0.24
N ALA A 163 22.29 -21.52 -0.37
CA ALA A 163 21.79 -22.90 -0.38
C ALA A 163 20.34 -23.09 -0.92
N GLY A 164 19.86 -22.16 -1.75
CA GLY A 164 18.50 -22.24 -2.32
C GLY A 164 17.40 -21.75 -1.38
N THR A 165 17.73 -20.87 -0.43
CA THR A 165 16.77 -20.21 0.46
C THR A 165 17.04 -18.72 0.58
N ALA A 166 15.98 -17.92 0.75
CA ALA A 166 16.06 -16.48 0.97
C ALA A 166 15.19 -16.05 2.15
N ARG A 167 15.58 -14.98 2.85
CA ARG A 167 14.69 -14.27 3.79
C ARG A 167 13.76 -13.37 3.02
N VAL A 168 12.47 -13.55 3.22
CA VAL A 168 11.43 -12.84 2.49
C VAL A 168 10.49 -12.15 3.47
N ARG A 169 10.16 -10.89 3.20
CA ARG A 169 9.10 -10.15 3.87
C ARG A 169 7.78 -10.45 3.18
N THR A 170 6.80 -10.92 3.94
CA THR A 170 5.41 -11.10 3.51
C THR A 170 4.48 -10.29 4.43
N ALA A 171 3.19 -10.24 4.09
CA ALA A 171 2.19 -9.55 4.91
C ALA A 171 2.10 -10.09 6.36
N THR A 172 2.52 -11.33 6.58
CA THR A 172 2.47 -11.99 7.89
C THR A 172 3.79 -11.93 8.67
N GLY A 173 4.84 -11.33 8.09
CA GLY A 173 6.14 -11.17 8.74
C GLY A 173 7.30 -11.58 7.84
N THR A 174 8.46 -11.85 8.45
CA THR A 174 9.63 -12.35 7.74
C THR A 174 9.73 -13.86 7.89
N GLU A 175 9.85 -14.57 6.78
CA GLU A 175 9.95 -16.03 6.74
C GLU A 175 11.06 -16.49 5.79
N PRO A 176 11.70 -17.65 6.05
CA PRO A 176 12.58 -18.28 5.07
C PRO A 176 11.74 -18.90 3.94
N VAL A 177 12.15 -18.69 2.71
CA VAL A 177 11.48 -19.20 1.51
C VAL A 177 12.47 -19.96 0.66
N MET A 178 12.08 -21.14 0.19
CA MET A 178 12.87 -21.93 -0.76
C MET A 178 12.84 -21.30 -2.15
N THR A 179 13.98 -21.16 -2.82
CA THR A 179 14.14 -20.41 -4.07
C THR A 179 14.61 -21.27 -5.26
N ALA A 180 14.70 -22.59 -5.06
CA ALA A 180 15.29 -23.53 -6.02
C ALA A 180 14.65 -23.50 -7.42
N LEU A 181 13.39 -23.07 -7.54
CA LEU A 181 12.63 -23.07 -8.80
C LEU A 181 12.81 -21.81 -9.66
N ILE A 182 13.22 -20.68 -9.08
CA ILE A 182 13.17 -19.37 -9.76
C ILE A 182 14.54 -18.68 -9.91
N GLY A 183 15.61 -19.41 -9.60
CA GLY A 183 16.99 -18.95 -9.77
C GLY A 183 17.45 -17.95 -8.70
N PRO A 184 18.58 -17.26 -8.90
CA PRO A 184 19.11 -16.32 -7.93
C PRO A 184 18.18 -15.12 -7.75
N LEU A 185 18.02 -14.69 -6.50
CA LEU A 185 17.20 -13.54 -6.12
C LEU A 185 18.06 -12.39 -5.62
N ARG A 186 17.62 -11.16 -5.86
CA ARG A 186 18.26 -9.97 -5.32
C ARG A 186 17.39 -9.34 -4.23
N PRO A 187 17.99 -8.73 -3.19
CA PRO A 187 17.24 -7.90 -2.25
C PRO A 187 16.37 -6.88 -2.98
N GLY A 188 15.10 -6.78 -2.57
CA GLY A 188 14.09 -5.92 -3.17
C GLY A 188 13.29 -6.56 -4.31
N GLU A 189 13.68 -7.72 -4.86
CA GLU A 189 12.87 -8.44 -5.85
C GLU A 189 11.55 -8.92 -5.21
N LEU A 190 10.48 -8.87 -6.01
CA LEU A 190 9.17 -9.38 -5.63
C LEU A 190 8.98 -10.80 -6.17
N ILE A 191 8.42 -11.66 -5.34
CA ILE A 191 8.19 -13.07 -5.65
C ILE A 191 6.79 -13.49 -5.21
N LEU A 192 6.30 -14.56 -5.81
CA LEU A 192 5.09 -15.25 -5.38
C LEU A 192 5.47 -16.46 -4.53
N VAL A 193 5.01 -16.49 -3.28
CA VAL A 193 5.29 -17.55 -2.31
C VAL A 193 4.08 -18.44 -2.15
N HIS A 194 4.27 -19.74 -2.30
CA HIS A 194 3.26 -20.77 -2.08
C HIS A 194 3.87 -21.95 -1.32
N ALA A 195 3.22 -22.39 -0.25
CA ALA A 195 3.69 -23.50 0.60
C ALA A 195 5.18 -23.39 1.03
N GLY A 196 5.66 -22.18 1.31
CA GLY A 196 7.06 -21.93 1.72
C GLY A 196 8.08 -21.93 0.58
N MET A 197 7.63 -22.03 -0.67
CA MET A 197 8.45 -22.01 -1.88
C MET A 197 8.14 -20.77 -2.73
N ALA A 198 9.16 -20.18 -3.32
CA ALA A 198 9.01 -19.16 -4.35
C ALA A 198 8.72 -19.85 -5.69
N ILE A 199 7.54 -19.58 -6.27
CA ILE A 199 7.07 -20.24 -7.49
C ILE A 199 7.18 -19.35 -8.74
N ALA A 200 7.25 -18.03 -8.56
CA ALA A 200 7.45 -17.07 -9.64
C ALA A 200 8.14 -15.80 -9.12
N LYS A 201 8.84 -15.09 -10.01
CA LYS A 201 9.15 -13.67 -9.82
C LYS A 201 7.95 -12.85 -10.28
N ILE A 202 7.67 -11.74 -9.59
CA ILE A 202 6.65 -10.78 -10.00
C ILE A 202 7.39 -9.70 -10.80
N ASP A 203 7.16 -9.65 -12.11
CA ASP A 203 7.86 -8.74 -13.02
C ASP A 203 7.56 -7.27 -12.71
N GLU A 204 8.52 -6.39 -12.99
CA GLU A 204 8.41 -4.94 -12.76
C GLU A 204 7.54 -4.23 -13.81
N ASP A 205 7.26 -4.88 -14.95
CA ASP A 205 6.62 -4.29 -16.15
C ASP A 205 5.17 -4.75 -16.37
N GLN A 206 4.53 -5.41 -15.39
CA GLN A 206 3.09 -5.71 -15.40
C GLN A 206 2.28 -4.71 -14.59
#